data_AF-A0A3D8PZR9-F1
#
_entry.id   AF-A0A3D8PZR9-F1
#
_cell.length_a   1.000
_cell.length_b   1.000
_cell.length_c   1.000
_cell.angle_alpha   90.00
_cell.angle_beta   90.00
_cell.angle_gamma   90.00
#
_symmetry.space_group_name_H-M   'P 1'
#
loop_
_entity.id
_entity.type
_entity.pdbx_description
1 polymer ?
#
loop_
_entity_poly.entity_id
_entity_poly.type
_entity_poly.pdbx_seq_one_letter_code
_entity_poly.pdbx_strand_id
1 'polypeptide(L)' 'MAKELQMSVPAFCKKKAQGAKMKPPRVNKEGAIEIARQLRAIGNNVNQLTKRANESKAIPIEELQEIQKELGAIWQQLS' A
#
# COMPACT_ATOMS: atom_id res chain seq x y z
N MET A 1 22.13 -1.18 -4.22
CA MET A 1 22.45 -2.30 -3.30
C MET A 1 22.12 -2.02 -1.83
N ALA A 2 22.77 -1.11 -1.08
CA ALA A 2 22.38 -0.84 0.32
C ALA A 2 21.11 0.05 0.46
N LYS A 3 20.97 1.05 -0.43
CA LYS A 3 19.80 1.95 -0.51
C LYS A 3 18.48 1.20 -0.80
N GLU A 4 18.52 0.15 -1.61
CA GLU A 4 17.33 -0.66 -1.98
C GLU A 4 16.80 -1.52 -0.84
N LEU A 5 17.67 -1.87 0.11
CA LEU A 5 17.33 -2.68 1.28
C LEU A 5 16.99 -1.86 2.52
N GLN A 6 16.85 -0.54 2.37
CA GLN A 6 16.64 0.42 3.48
C GLN A 6 17.62 0.23 4.66
N MET A 7 18.86 -0.17 4.39
CA MET A 7 19.88 -0.39 5.43
C MET A 7 21.18 0.35 5.12
N SER A 8 21.93 0.71 6.17
CA SER A 8 23.23 1.36 6.02
C SER A 8 24.26 0.41 5.38
N VAL A 9 25.25 0.96 4.68
CA VAL A 9 26.33 0.19 4.03
C VAL A 9 27.05 -0.75 5.00
N PRO A 10 27.38 -0.36 6.25
CA PRO A 10 27.97 -1.27 7.23
C PRO A 10 27.04 -2.43 7.63
N ALA A 11 25.74 -2.17 7.79
CA ALA A 11 24.75 -3.18 8.12
C ALA A 11 24.53 -4.17 6.96
N PHE A 12 24.61 -3.69 5.72
CA PHE A 12 24.57 -4.52 4.51
C PHE A 12 25.79 -5.45 4.42
N CYS A 13 27.01 -4.91 4.61
CA CYS A 13 28.23 -5.72 4.63
C CYS A 13 28.19 -6.77 5.74
N LYS A 14 27.70 -6.41 6.94
CA LYS A 14 27.54 -7.35 8.06
C LYS A 14 26.53 -8.46 7.75
N LYS A 15 25.35 -8.12 7.19
CA LYS A 15 24.32 -9.11 6.84
C LYS A 15 24.74 -10.01 5.67
N LYS A 16 25.49 -9.50 4.69
CA LYS A 16 26.07 -10.28 3.58
C LYS A 16 27.13 -11.27 4.08
N ALA A 17 28.00 -10.82 4.98
CA ALA A 17 29.03 -11.66 5.60
C ALA A 17 28.45 -12.76 6.50
N GLN A 18 27.27 -12.54 7.10
CA GLN A 18 26.56 -13.52 7.92
C GLN A 18 25.73 -14.54 7.11
N GLY A 19 25.83 -14.55 5.77
CA GLY A 19 25.15 -15.54 4.92
C GLY A 19 23.63 -15.36 4.80
N ALA A 20 23.07 -14.24 5.28
CA ALA A 20 21.64 -13.99 5.21
C ALA A 20 21.20 -13.75 3.75
N LYS A 21 20.19 -14.51 3.27
CA LYS A 21 19.51 -14.22 2.01
C LYS A 21 18.77 -12.89 2.14
N MET A 22 19.41 -11.81 1.68
CA MET A 22 18.82 -10.48 1.65
C MET A 22 17.74 -10.43 0.58
N LYS A 23 16.50 -10.78 0.95
CA LYS A 23 15.33 -10.47 0.10
C LYS A 23 15.14 -8.94 0.13
N PRO A 24 15.22 -8.25 -1.01
CA PRO A 24 14.84 -6.84 -1.06
C PRO A 24 13.40 -6.68 -0.53
N PRO A 25 13.09 -5.60 0.19
CA PRO A 25 11.70 -5.27 0.48
C PRO A 25 10.93 -5.24 -0.83
N ARG A 26 9.80 -5.95 -0.89
CA ARG A 26 9.01 -6.14 -2.12
C ARG A 26 8.55 -4.80 -2.72
N VAL A 27 8.43 -3.77 -1.87
CA VAL A 27 8.06 -2.42 -2.26
C VAL A 27 9.17 -1.47 -1.82
N ASN A 28 9.64 -0.64 -2.74
CA ASN A 28 10.60 0.43 -2.45
C ASN A 28 9.91 1.56 -1.66
N LYS A 29 10.71 2.46 -1.08
CA LYS A 29 10.19 3.53 -0.20
C LYS A 29 9.19 4.45 -0.93
N GLU A 30 9.44 4.72 -2.21
CA GLU A 30 8.57 5.52 -3.07
C GLU A 30 7.24 4.81 -3.37
N GLY A 31 7.26 3.52 -3.70
CA GLY A 31 6.06 2.71 -3.87
C GLY A 31 5.24 2.59 -2.59
N ALA A 32 5.88 2.50 -1.43
CA ALA A 32 5.18 2.47 -0.14
C ALA A 32 4.45 3.79 0.15
N ILE A 33 5.05 4.93 -0.24
CA ILE A 33 4.42 6.26 -0.11
C ILE A 33 3.23 6.37 -1.07
N GLU A 34 3.36 5.89 -2.30
CA GLU A 34 2.27 5.94 -3.29
C GLU A 34 1.10 5.04 -2.89
N ILE A 35 1.38 3.83 -2.38
CA ILE A 35 0.37 2.92 -1.83
C ILE A 35 -0.36 3.58 -0.65
N ALA A 36 0.37 4.24 0.26
CA ALA A 36 -0.25 4.97 1.37
C ALA A 36 -1.14 6.13 0.88
N ARG A 37 -0.75 6.82 -0.21
CA ARG A 37 -1.55 7.88 -0.83
C ARG A 37 -2.85 7.33 -1.41
N GLN A 38 -2.78 6.21 -2.13
CA GLN A 38 -3.95 5.55 -2.72
C GLN A 38 -4.90 5.00 -1.64
N LEU A 39 -4.37 4.36 -0.60
CA LEU A 39 -5.15 3.92 0.57
C LEU A 39 -5.88 5.08 1.25
N ARG A 40 -5.23 6.25 1.37
CA ARG A 40 -5.87 7.44 1.94
C ARG A 40 -7.02 7.95 1.07
N ALA A 41 -6.86 7.93 -0.25
CA ALA A 41 -7.93 8.31 -1.18
C ALA A 41 -9.13 7.36 -1.08
N ILE A 42 -8.88 6.05 -1.07
CA ILE A 42 -9.92 5.03 -0.86
C ILE A 42 -10.64 5.24 0.48
N GLY A 43 -9.89 5.45 1.56
CA GLY A 43 -10.48 5.71 2.88
C GLY A 43 -11.39 6.94 2.89
N ASN A 44 -11.03 8.00 2.18
CA ASN A 44 -11.87 9.18 2.02
C ASN A 44 -13.16 8.89 1.22
N ASN A 45 -13.06 8.08 0.17
CA ASN A 45 -14.23 7.69 -0.65
C ASN A 45 -15.20 6.82 0.17
N VAL A 46 -14.68 5.85 0.92
CA VAL A 46 -15.47 5.02 1.85
C VAL A 46 -16.15 5.90 2.91
N ASN A 47 -15.44 6.85 3.51
CA ASN A 47 -16.01 7.75 4.52
C ASN A 47 -17.13 8.65 3.94
N GLN A 48 -17.02 9.06 2.67
CA GLN A 48 -18.08 9.78 1.96
C GLN A 48 -19.31 8.88 1.73
N LEU A 49 -19.11 7.62 1.34
CA LEU A 49 -20.20 6.65 1.23
C LEU A 49 -20.88 6.41 2.58
N THR A 50 -20.13 6.29 3.67
CA THR A 50 -20.69 6.14 5.03
C THR A 50 -21.52 7.37 5.43
N LYS A 51 -21.04 8.58 5.15
CA LYS A 51 -21.82 9.80 5.40
C LYS A 51 -23.11 9.84 4.58
N ARG A 52 -23.06 9.51 3.28
CA ARG A 52 -24.24 9.44 2.41
C ARG A 52 -25.24 8.37 2.89
N ALA A 53 -24.75 7.22 3.34
CA ALA A 53 -25.57 6.16 3.92
C ALA A 53 -26.28 6.62 5.20
N ASN A 54 -25.56 7.32 6.08
CA ASN A 54 -26.13 7.87 7.31
C ASN A 54 -27.16 8.98 7.04
N GLU A 55 -27.03 9.70 5.91
CA GLU A 55 -28.02 10.66 5.42
C GLU A 55 -29.28 9.99 4.80
N SER A 56 -29.43 8.67 4.93
CA SER A 56 -30.52 7.87 4.33
C SER A 56 -30.62 7.98 2.80
N LYS A 57 -29.53 8.35 2.13
CA LYS A 57 -29.43 8.31 0.68
C LYS A 57 -29.03 6.90 0.25
N ALA A 58 -29.67 6.41 -0.83
CA ALA A 58 -29.31 5.13 -1.41
C ALA A 58 -27.80 5.09 -1.70
N ILE A 59 -27.13 4.03 -1.26
CA ILE A 59 -25.71 3.81 -1.54
C ILE A 59 -25.62 3.28 -2.98
N PRO A 60 -24.96 3.98 -3.92
CA PRO A 60 -24.74 3.46 -5.25
C PRO A 60 -23.80 2.25 -5.16
N ILE A 61 -24.31 1.07 -5.50
CA ILE A 61 -23.58 -0.21 -5.47
C ILE A 61 -22.38 -0.16 -6.43
N GLU A 62 -22.49 0.59 -7.52
CA GLU A 62 -21.43 0.80 -8.51
C GLU A 62 -20.19 1.48 -7.90
N GLU A 63 -20.37 2.54 -7.10
CA GLU A 63 -19.25 3.22 -6.41
C GLU A 63 -18.54 2.29 -5.42
N LEU A 64 -19.29 1.40 -4.76
CA LEU A 64 -18.71 0.41 -3.84
C LEU A 64 -17.89 -0.66 -4.58
N GLN A 65 -18.34 -1.09 -5.76
CA GLN A 65 -17.63 -2.04 -6.59
C GLN A 65 -16.34 -1.46 -7.17
N GLU A 66 -16.33 -0.18 -7.55
CA GLU A 66 -15.12 0.50 -7.99
C GLU A 66 -14.07 0.59 -6.87
N ILE A 67 -14.49 0.98 -5.66
CA ILE A 67 -13.60 1.02 -4.50
C ILE A 67 -13.00 -0.38 -4.21
N GLN A 68 -13.80 -1.44 -4.33
CA GLN A 68 -13.28 -2.81 -4.19
C GLN A 68 -12.25 -3.17 -5.26
N LYS A 69 -12.47 -2.76 -6.52
CA LYS A 69 -11.50 -2.98 -7.61
C LYS A 69 -10.20 -2.23 -7.36
N GLU A 70 -10.27 -0.97 -6.95
CA GLU A 70 -9.07 -0.17 -6.62
C GLU A 70 -8.27 -0.79 -5.47
N LEU A 71 -8.96 -1.22 -4.41
CA LEU A 71 -8.32 -1.92 -3.29
C LEU A 71 -7.68 -3.24 -3.73
N GLY A 72 -8.35 -3.99 -4.60
CA GLY A 72 -7.82 -5.22 -5.19
C GLY A 72 -6.56 -4.99 -6.03
N ALA A 73 -6.51 -3.88 -6.79
CA ALA A 73 -5.34 -3.50 -7.56
C ALA A 73 -4.13 -3.17 -6.67
N ILE A 74 -4.36 -2.45 -5.55
CA ILE A 74 -3.32 -2.20 -4.55
C ILE A 74 -2.82 -3.52 -3.93
N TRP A 75 -3.74 -4.45 -3.65
CA TRP A 75 -3.37 -5.74 -3.06
C TRP A 75 -2.50 -6.59 -3.99
N GLN A 76 -2.75 -6.55 -5.31
CA GLN A 76 -1.91 -7.21 -6.32
C GLN A 76 -0.50 -6.59 -6.40
N GLN A 77 -0.34 -5.30 -6.10
CA GLN A 77 0.98 -4.65 -6.04
C GLN A 77 1.78 -5.02 -4.79
N LEU A 78 1.11 -5.55 -3.75
CA LEU A 78 1.72 -5.96 -2.48
C LEU A 78 2.04 -7.47 -2.40
N SER A 79 1.45 -8.27 -3.28
CA SER A 79 1.59 -9.74 -3.37
C SER A 79 2.89 -10.15 -4.06
#